data_AF-A0A920JWW7-F1
#
_entry.id   AF-A0A920JWW7-F1
#
_cell.length_a   1.000
_cell.length_b   1.000
_cell.length_c   1.000
_cell.angle_alpha   90.00
_cell.angle_beta   90.00
_cell.angle_gamma   90.00
#
_symmetry.space_group_name_H-M   'P 1'
#
loop_
_entity.id
_entity.type
_entity.pdbx_description
1 polymer ?
#
loop_
_entity_poly.entity_id
_entity_poly.type
_entity_poly.pdbx_seq_one_letter_code
_entity_poly.pdbx_strand_id
1 'polypeptide(L)'
;MTIPLSIDGTATMGEMPSALAGDWTLAPMAGALGVGWDADNATGWWSNSEGDVTGRACLFDDIFRFGSDGSFANVMGSETWLEGWQGVDGDQCGAPVAPHDGSASATYTYDSSTGSVMIDGVGAHLGLPKVFNGGELTNPADAPASVT
;
A
#
# COMPACT_ATOMS: atom_id res chain seq x y z
N MET A 1 -8.98 -6.88 -3.76
CA MET A 1 -8.79 -6.36 -2.39
C MET A 1 -9.68 -5.15 -2.27
N THR A 2 -10.70 -5.17 -1.41
CA THR A 2 -11.63 -4.03 -1.26
C THR A 2 -11.47 -3.51 0.16
N ILE A 3 -10.81 -2.37 0.31
CA ILE A 3 -10.68 -1.68 1.58
C ILE A 3 -11.90 -0.75 1.70
N PRO A 4 -12.78 -0.89 2.71
CA PRO A 4 -13.94 -0.04 2.86
C PRO A 4 -13.53 1.32 3.42
N LEU A 5 -13.77 2.37 2.64
CA LEU A 5 -13.35 3.73 2.92
C LEU A 5 -14.56 4.68 2.89
N SER A 6 -14.70 5.52 3.92
CA SER A 6 -15.83 6.45 4.08
C SER A 6 -15.38 7.89 3.81
N ILE A 7 -16.14 8.62 2.98
CA ILE A 7 -15.93 10.04 2.67
C ILE A 7 -17.12 10.86 3.20
N ASP A 8 -16.84 11.93 3.93
CA ASP A 8 -17.80 12.96 4.34
C ASP A 8 -17.44 14.29 3.65
N GLY A 9 -18.26 14.75 2.69
CA GLY A 9 -18.12 16.11 2.14
C GLY A 9 -18.57 16.30 0.68
N THR A 10 -19.35 17.37 0.45
CA THR A 10 -19.90 17.80 -0.85
C THR A 10 -18.93 18.71 -1.64
N ALA A 11 -18.53 18.34 -2.86
CA ALA A 11 -17.68 19.14 -3.74
C ALA A 11 -18.39 19.62 -5.04
N THR A 12 -18.09 20.85 -5.46
CA THR A 12 -18.60 21.52 -6.68
C THR A 12 -17.82 21.13 -7.94
N MET A 13 -18.47 21.17 -9.11
CA MET A 13 -18.01 20.64 -10.40
C MET A 13 -16.77 21.36 -10.99
N GLY A 14 -15.63 20.69 -10.88
CA GLY A 14 -14.38 20.95 -11.61
C GLY A 14 -13.35 19.93 -11.14
N GLU A 15 -13.31 18.77 -11.78
CA GLU A 15 -12.63 17.54 -11.32
C GLU A 15 -13.10 17.13 -9.91
N MET A 16 -14.07 16.22 -9.82
CA MET A 16 -14.31 15.58 -8.52
C MET A 16 -12.97 14.95 -8.10
N PRO A 17 -12.39 15.30 -6.94
CA PRO A 17 -11.23 14.56 -6.46
C PRO A 17 -11.60 13.08 -6.49
N SER A 18 -10.69 12.23 -6.98
CA SER A 18 -10.92 10.79 -6.99
C SER A 18 -11.54 10.36 -5.66
N ALA A 19 -12.47 9.40 -5.69
CA ALA A 19 -13.06 8.85 -4.47
C ALA A 19 -12.02 8.22 -3.52
N LEU A 20 -10.76 8.13 -3.93
CA LEU A 20 -9.64 7.68 -3.10
C LEU A 20 -8.76 8.82 -2.59
N ALA A 21 -8.94 10.06 -3.03
CA ALA A 21 -8.07 11.16 -2.65
C ALA A 21 -8.05 11.35 -1.13
N GLY A 22 -6.85 11.38 -0.54
CA GLY A 22 -6.64 11.41 0.90
C GLY A 22 -5.44 10.58 1.35
N ASP A 23 -5.23 10.57 2.66
CA ASP A 23 -4.21 9.78 3.35
C ASP A 23 -4.86 8.54 3.96
N TRP A 24 -4.36 7.37 3.57
CA TRP A 24 -4.83 6.09 4.08
C TRP A 24 -3.73 5.41 4.87
N THR A 25 -4.10 4.75 5.96
CA THR A 25 -3.21 3.87 6.72
C THR A 25 -3.90 2.52 6.89
N LEU A 26 -3.14 1.49 7.23
CA LEU A 26 -3.74 0.22 7.63
C LEU A 26 -4.53 0.42 8.93
N ALA A 27 -5.72 -0.18 9.01
CA ALA A 27 -6.47 -0.18 10.26
C ALA A 27 -5.67 -0.91 11.35
N PRO A 28 -5.47 -0.35 12.55
CA PRO A 28 -4.64 -0.95 13.59
C PRO A 28 -5.38 -2.08 14.32
N MET A 29 -5.75 -3.13 13.58
CA MET A 29 -6.51 -4.29 14.07
C MET A 29 -6.09 -5.56 13.34
N ALA A 30 -6.36 -6.71 13.95
CA ALA A 30 -6.20 -8.00 13.28
C ALA A 30 -7.09 -8.09 12.03
N GLY A 31 -6.58 -8.72 10.98
CA GLY A 31 -7.30 -8.88 9.71
C GLY A 31 -7.33 -7.66 8.78
N ALA A 32 -6.66 -6.55 9.14
CA ALA A 32 -6.55 -5.37 8.29
C ALA A 32 -5.67 -5.57 7.04
N LEU A 33 -4.74 -6.52 7.11
CA LEU A 33 -3.85 -6.94 6.03
C LEU A 33 -3.99 -8.44 5.84
N GLY A 34 -4.09 -8.90 4.59
CA GLY A 34 -4.22 -10.31 4.29
C GLY A 34 -3.83 -10.68 2.86
N VAL A 35 -3.61 -11.97 2.65
CA VAL A 35 -3.38 -12.56 1.33
C VAL A 35 -4.38 -13.69 1.12
N GLY A 36 -4.95 -13.73 -0.08
CA GLY A 36 -6.00 -14.65 -0.46
C GLY A 36 -6.01 -14.92 -1.97
N TRP A 37 -6.81 -15.88 -2.39
CA TRP A 37 -6.87 -16.31 -3.79
C TRP A 37 -7.72 -15.40 -4.70
N ASP A 38 -8.58 -14.56 -4.12
CA ASP A 38 -9.34 -13.53 -4.82
C ASP A 38 -9.76 -12.40 -3.86
N ALA A 39 -10.41 -11.35 -4.40
CA ALA A 39 -10.82 -10.18 -3.63
C ALA A 39 -11.88 -10.48 -2.55
N ASP A 40 -12.77 -11.45 -2.78
CA ASP A 40 -13.81 -11.85 -1.83
C ASP A 40 -13.22 -12.73 -0.69
N ASN A 41 -12.05 -13.31 -0.93
CA ASN A 41 -11.37 -14.21 -0.01
C ASN A 41 -9.98 -13.68 0.39
N ALA A 42 -9.85 -12.35 0.51
CA ALA A 42 -8.56 -11.65 0.68
C ALA A 42 -7.71 -12.09 1.89
N THR A 43 -8.30 -12.78 2.88
CA THR A 43 -7.59 -13.30 4.07
C THR A 43 -7.49 -14.84 4.09
N GLY A 44 -7.80 -15.48 2.96
CA GLY A 44 -7.98 -16.94 2.88
C GLY A 44 -6.71 -17.77 3.06
N TRP A 45 -5.52 -17.19 2.83
CA TRP A 45 -4.24 -17.86 3.08
C TRP A 45 -3.54 -17.34 4.33
N TRP A 46 -3.57 -16.02 4.54
CA TRP A 46 -2.95 -15.38 5.69
C TRP A 46 -3.62 -14.04 6.01
N SER A 47 -3.57 -13.64 7.28
CA SER A 47 -3.91 -12.29 7.70
C SER A 47 -3.10 -11.87 8.93
N ASN A 48 -2.93 -10.57 9.13
CA ASN A 48 -2.20 -10.05 10.29
C ASN A 48 -2.95 -10.35 11.59
N SER A 49 -2.19 -10.71 12.62
CA SER A 49 -2.67 -10.87 13.99
C SER A 49 -2.65 -9.54 14.77
N GLU A 50 -3.22 -9.51 15.98
CA GLU A 50 -3.04 -8.39 16.91
C GLU A 50 -1.56 -8.21 17.30
N GLY A 51 -0.82 -9.32 17.37
CA GLY A 51 0.63 -9.31 17.59
C GLY A 51 1.37 -8.62 16.46
N ASP A 52 0.95 -8.80 15.21
CA ASP A 52 1.53 -8.12 14.05
C ASP A 52 1.25 -6.61 14.08
N VAL A 53 0.08 -6.16 14.57
CA VAL A 53 -0.20 -4.72 14.72
C VAL A 53 0.83 -4.05 15.63
N THR A 54 1.20 -4.72 16.72
CA THR A 54 2.19 -4.18 17.67
C THR A 54 3.63 -4.39 17.18
N GLY A 55 3.92 -5.58 16.65
CA GLY A 55 5.26 -5.96 16.20
C GLY A 55 5.71 -5.24 14.93
N ARG A 56 4.75 -4.81 14.10
CA ARG A 56 4.97 -4.10 12.83
C ARG A 56 4.40 -2.69 12.88
N ALA A 57 4.44 -2.02 14.05
CA ALA A 57 3.80 -0.72 14.24
C ALA A 57 4.21 0.32 13.18
N CYS A 58 5.47 0.28 12.73
CA CYS A 58 6.03 1.10 11.64
C CYS A 58 5.40 0.87 10.25
N LEU A 59 4.65 -0.23 10.04
CA LEU A 59 3.85 -0.44 8.83
C LEU A 59 2.44 0.13 8.97
N PHE A 60 1.92 0.16 10.20
CA PHE A 60 0.55 0.59 10.47
C PHE A 60 0.41 2.11 10.58
N ASP A 61 1.52 2.84 10.74
CA ASP A 61 1.57 4.31 10.64
C ASP A 61 2.02 4.82 9.27
N ASP A 62 2.46 3.94 8.36
CA ASP A 62 2.74 4.28 6.97
C ASP A 62 1.48 4.81 6.27
N ILE A 63 1.66 5.88 5.50
CA ILE A 63 0.58 6.54 4.76
C ILE A 63 0.68 6.21 3.27
N PHE A 64 -0.41 5.74 2.70
CA PHE A 64 -0.67 5.66 1.27
C PHE A 64 -1.45 6.90 0.84
N ARG A 65 -0.76 7.90 0.29
CA ARG A 65 -1.36 9.18 -0.09
C ARG A 65 -1.80 9.16 -1.54
N PHE A 66 -3.08 9.43 -1.76
CA PHE A 66 -3.67 9.64 -3.08
C PHE A 66 -3.96 11.14 -3.25
N GLY A 67 -3.21 11.79 -4.13
CA GLY A 67 -3.42 13.20 -4.47
C GLY A 67 -4.72 13.39 -5.25
N SER A 68 -5.37 14.54 -5.04
CA SER A 68 -6.51 14.96 -5.87
C SER A 68 -6.12 15.23 -7.33
N ASP A 69 -4.82 15.36 -7.61
CA ASP A 69 -4.21 15.58 -8.93
C ASP A 69 -3.78 14.27 -9.62
N GLY A 70 -4.07 13.11 -9.03
CA GLY A 70 -3.67 11.80 -9.55
C GLY A 70 -2.26 11.36 -9.12
N SER A 71 -1.56 12.12 -8.28
CA SER A 71 -0.29 11.69 -7.69
C SER A 71 -0.49 10.59 -6.64
N PHE A 72 0.50 9.71 -6.48
CA PHE A 72 0.54 8.71 -5.42
C PHE A 72 1.86 8.81 -4.65
N ALA A 73 1.83 8.58 -3.34
CA ALA A 73 3.03 8.51 -2.52
C ALA A 73 2.91 7.51 -1.37
N ASN A 74 3.97 6.72 -1.16
CA ASN A 74 4.22 6.03 0.11
C ASN A 74 4.96 7.00 1.04
N VAL A 75 4.31 7.42 2.13
CA VAL A 75 4.88 8.34 3.12
C VAL A 75 5.13 7.54 4.41
N MET A 76 6.38 7.11 4.59
CA MET A 76 6.79 6.14 5.62
C MET A 76 7.55 6.76 6.80
N GLY A 77 7.67 8.09 6.85
CA GLY A 77 8.46 8.75 7.89
C GLY A 77 9.93 8.29 7.92
N SER A 78 10.44 7.96 9.11
CA SER A 78 11.83 7.50 9.30
C SER A 78 11.99 5.98 9.31
N GLU A 79 10.91 5.22 9.51
CA GLU A 79 10.94 3.77 9.62
C GLU A 79 9.68 3.15 9.00
N THR A 80 9.85 2.03 8.29
CA THR A 80 8.77 1.16 7.80
C THR A 80 9.09 -0.29 8.17
N TRP A 81 8.16 -1.21 7.95
CA TRP A 81 8.43 -2.64 8.09
C TRP A 81 9.23 -3.16 6.90
N LEU A 82 10.47 -3.55 7.18
CA LEU A 82 11.38 -4.16 6.23
C LEU A 82 11.37 -5.67 6.43
N GLU A 83 11.47 -6.39 5.32
CA GLU A 83 11.67 -7.84 5.31
C GLU A 83 13.05 -8.18 4.76
N GLY A 84 13.58 -9.36 5.10
CA GLY A 84 14.95 -9.74 4.74
C GLY A 84 15.28 -9.69 3.24
N TRP A 85 14.29 -9.80 2.35
CA TRP A 85 14.49 -9.67 0.90
C TRP A 85 14.97 -8.27 0.49
N GLN A 86 14.76 -7.25 1.33
CA GLN A 86 15.25 -5.89 1.14
C GLN A 86 16.72 -5.69 1.58
N GLY A 87 17.39 -6.77 1.99
CA GLY A 87 18.82 -6.74 2.37
C GLY A 87 19.09 -6.36 3.83
N VAL A 88 18.07 -6.43 4.67
CA VAL A 88 18.19 -6.25 6.12
C VAL A 88 18.37 -7.60 6.85
N ASP A 89 18.94 -7.58 8.06
CA ASP A 89 19.19 -8.79 8.86
C ASP A 89 17.93 -9.23 9.63
N GLY A 90 17.02 -9.89 8.92
CA GLY A 90 15.72 -10.34 9.44
C GLY A 90 14.57 -9.44 8.99
N ASP A 91 13.40 -9.59 9.63
CA ASP A 91 12.29 -8.66 9.46
C ASP A 91 12.24 -7.71 10.66
N GLN A 92 12.13 -6.41 10.40
CA GLN A 92 12.16 -5.37 11.44
C GLN A 92 11.58 -4.04 10.97
N CYS A 93 11.31 -3.14 11.93
CA CYS A 93 11.24 -1.72 11.62
C CYS A 93 12.62 -1.16 11.29
N GLY A 94 12.72 -0.33 10.27
CA GLY A 94 13.96 0.36 9.90
C GLY A 94 13.78 1.36 8.77
N ALA A 95 14.85 2.07 8.44
CA ALA A 95 14.82 3.10 7.40
C ALA A 95 14.39 2.54 6.03
N PRO A 96 13.44 3.16 5.31
CA PRO A 96 12.96 2.66 4.03
C PRO A 96 14.08 2.42 3.02
N VAL A 97 13.95 1.36 2.21
CA VAL A 97 14.97 0.88 1.27
C VAL A 97 14.50 1.03 -0.17
N ALA A 98 15.30 1.71 -1.00
CA ALA A 98 15.02 1.90 -2.42
C ALA A 98 14.87 0.54 -3.16
N PRO A 99 13.94 0.44 -4.13
CA PRO A 99 13.06 1.50 -4.64
C PRO A 99 11.76 1.70 -3.83
N HIS A 100 11.55 0.95 -2.75
CA HIS A 100 10.34 1.01 -1.92
C HIS A 100 10.46 2.03 -0.78
N ASP A 101 11.20 3.12 -1.01
CA ASP A 101 11.52 4.14 0.00
C ASP A 101 10.66 5.42 -0.11
N GLY A 102 9.64 5.40 -0.98
CA GLY A 102 8.74 6.53 -1.18
C GLY A 102 9.35 7.65 -2.02
N SER A 103 10.55 7.45 -2.59
CA SER A 103 11.20 8.42 -3.46
C SER A 103 10.62 8.44 -4.89
N ALA A 104 9.83 7.43 -5.27
CA ALA A 104 9.21 7.34 -6.59
C ALA A 104 8.26 8.51 -6.86
N SER A 105 8.38 9.12 -8.04
CA SER A 105 7.35 10.02 -8.56
C SER A 105 6.22 9.18 -9.13
N ALA A 106 5.30 8.75 -8.26
CA ALA A 106 4.24 7.83 -8.61
C ALA A 106 2.90 8.53 -8.92
N THR A 107 2.06 7.86 -9.70
CA THR A 107 0.69 8.27 -10.02
C THR A 107 -0.26 7.11 -9.79
N TYR A 108 -1.56 7.39 -9.73
CA TYR A 108 -2.57 6.34 -9.70
C TYR A 108 -3.73 6.64 -10.65
N THR A 109 -4.39 5.57 -11.08
CA THR A 109 -5.71 5.63 -11.71
C THR A 109 -6.68 4.74 -10.94
N TYR A 110 -7.94 5.17 -10.86
CA TYR A 110 -9.01 4.43 -10.21
C TYR A 110 -10.14 4.18 -11.19
N ASP A 111 -10.45 2.91 -11.43
CA ASP A 111 -11.61 2.48 -12.19
C ASP A 111 -12.75 2.14 -11.22
N SER A 112 -13.69 3.07 -11.07
CA SER A 112 -14.85 2.89 -10.19
C SER A 112 -15.82 1.80 -10.66
N SER A 113 -15.75 1.36 -11.92
CA SER A 113 -16.63 0.31 -12.44
C SER A 113 -16.17 -1.09 -12.02
N THR A 114 -14.86 -1.26 -11.83
CA THR A 114 -14.23 -2.52 -11.40
C THR A 114 -13.74 -2.48 -9.96
N GLY A 115 -13.63 -1.27 -9.36
CA GLY A 115 -13.01 -1.06 -8.06
C GLY A 115 -11.48 -1.21 -8.09
N SER A 116 -10.87 -1.20 -9.29
CA SER A 116 -9.44 -1.43 -9.47
C SER A 116 -8.64 -0.14 -9.32
N VAL A 117 -7.48 -0.23 -8.69
CA VAL A 117 -6.52 0.86 -8.55
C VAL A 117 -5.23 0.45 -9.24
N MET A 118 -4.77 1.21 -10.22
CA MET A 118 -3.44 1.00 -10.80
C MET A 118 -2.52 2.09 -10.29
N ILE A 119 -1.34 1.71 -9.81
CA ILE A 119 -0.28 2.60 -9.35
C ILE A 119 0.90 2.46 -10.30
N ASP A 120 1.36 3.58 -10.84
CA ASP A 120 2.53 3.69 -11.69
C ASP A 120 3.67 4.35 -10.92
N GLY A 121 4.82 3.69 -10.86
CA GLY A 121 6.01 4.14 -10.14
C GLY A 121 6.79 2.95 -9.60
N VAL A 122 8.05 2.79 -10.01
CA VAL A 122 8.90 1.69 -9.54
C VAL A 122 9.03 1.75 -8.01
N GLY A 123 8.62 0.67 -7.35
CA GLY A 123 8.65 0.54 -5.88
C GLY A 123 7.44 1.11 -5.14
N ALA A 124 6.54 1.83 -5.82
CA ALA A 124 5.28 2.27 -5.24
C ALA A 124 4.34 1.08 -5.01
N HIS A 125 3.63 1.07 -3.87
CA HIS A 125 2.89 -0.10 -3.42
C HIS A 125 1.70 0.26 -2.51
N LEU A 126 0.77 -0.68 -2.33
CA LEU A 126 -0.29 -0.65 -1.32
C LEU A 126 -0.14 -1.84 -0.37
N GLY A 127 -0.13 -1.59 0.93
CA GLY A 127 0.13 -2.62 1.92
C GLY A 127 1.61 -3.00 1.95
N LEU A 128 1.95 -4.27 1.71
CA LEU A 128 3.34 -4.74 1.77
C LEU A 128 4.10 -4.46 0.45
N PRO A 129 5.34 -3.96 0.51
CA PRO A 129 6.11 -3.58 -0.68
C PRO A 129 6.49 -4.76 -1.59
N LYS A 130 6.50 -5.99 -1.08
CA LYS A 130 6.83 -7.18 -1.88
C LYS A 130 5.76 -7.58 -2.88
N VAL A 131 4.50 -7.17 -2.67
CA VAL A 131 3.36 -7.72 -3.42
C VAL A 131 3.23 -7.00 -4.77
N PHE A 132 3.09 -7.77 -5.84
CA PHE A 132 2.77 -7.26 -7.18
C PHE A 132 1.84 -8.21 -7.93
N ASN A 133 1.34 -7.79 -9.10
CA ASN A 133 0.47 -8.64 -9.92
C ASN A 133 1.16 -9.94 -10.32
N GLY A 134 0.66 -11.05 -9.77
CA GLY A 134 1.13 -12.39 -10.10
C GLY A 134 2.27 -12.92 -9.22
N GLY A 135 2.70 -12.19 -8.18
CA GLY A 135 3.73 -12.72 -7.28
C GLY A 135 4.16 -11.82 -6.12
N GLU A 136 5.25 -12.25 -5.47
CA GLU A 136 5.94 -11.53 -4.41
C GLU A 136 7.43 -11.38 -4.79
N LEU A 137 7.98 -10.20 -4.54
CA LEU A 137 9.38 -9.88 -4.82
C LEU A 137 10.31 -10.66 -3.88
N THR A 138 11.46 -11.07 -4.42
CA THR A 138 12.59 -11.62 -3.63
C THR A 138 13.84 -10.76 -3.74
N ASN A 139 13.79 -9.70 -4.56
CA ASN A 139 14.88 -8.76 -4.79
C ASN A 139 14.30 -7.37 -5.12
N PRO A 140 14.75 -6.28 -4.47
CA PRO A 140 14.28 -4.92 -4.73
C PRO A 140 14.49 -4.46 -6.18
N ALA A 141 15.49 -5.00 -6.87
CA ALA A 141 15.78 -4.64 -8.26
C ALA A 141 14.71 -5.12 -9.25
N ASP A 142 13.89 -6.10 -8.85
CA ASP A 142 12.83 -6.67 -9.70
C ASP A 142 11.49 -5.93 -9.53
N ALA A 143 11.45 -4.84 -8.77
CA ALA A 143 10.25 -4.04 -8.56
C ALA A 143 9.66 -3.60 -9.92
N PRO A 144 8.38 -3.93 -10.20
CA PRO A 144 7.75 -3.56 -11.46
C PRO A 144 7.54 -2.05 -11.55
N ALA A 145 7.37 -1.55 -12.77
CA ALA A 145 7.04 -0.15 -13.00
C ALA A 145 5.61 0.22 -12.59
N SER A 146 4.72 -0.77 -12.44
CA SER A 146 3.33 -0.56 -12.01
C SER A 146 2.75 -1.80 -11.31
N VAL A 147 1.71 -1.57 -10.51
CA VAL A 147 0.92 -2.59 -9.80
C VAL A 147 -0.58 -2.28 -9.89
N THR A 148 -1.45 -3.27 -9.73
CA THR A 148 -2.93 -3.18 -9.84
C THR A 148 -3.65 -4.11 -8.87
#